data_AF-A0A165KE39-F1
#
_entry.id   AF-A0A165KE39-F1
#
_cell.length_a   1.000
_cell.length_b   1.000
_cell.length_c   1.000
_cell.angle_alpha   90.00
_cell.angle_beta   90.00
_cell.angle_gamma   90.00
#
_symmetry.space_group_name_H-M   'P 1'
#
loop_
_entity.id
_entity.type
_entity.pdbx_description
1 polymer ?
#
loop_
_entity_poly.entity_id
_entity_poly.type
_entity_poly.pdbx_seq_one_letter_code
_entity_poly.pdbx_strand_id
1 'polypeptide(L)'
;MTPPERPPDWCEALDGPLLPNQWEAIIDGTTFQQDGPLLPWQRTMLEHARNDIPSPFLRPSQVPEPESHDVQTDDVDYCIKFVSANVQKSAENTTQLLERYRDSDVICIQEPYWGRIKNVPSSKAKDGDAYEQTQSHRNFVCLGASEKSRTCTYVHKRWKGASPHINSRLPGHRDCLLVEIGTPRGLLNVLNVYNDNGRGNAIVHVLDHLHALTDISVMCGNFNLHHPARDRRTRKRSERAPHGANVRALWDLSTEAHLFLGNKVNGPPTWRSNAQGQPPRTLDLVWYHPDWEIEHLRLDPGP
;
A
#
# COMPACT_ATOMS: atom_id res chain seq x y z
N MET A 1 13.15 62.98 -0.93
CA MET A 1 12.00 62.41 -1.66
C MET A 1 12.27 62.54 -3.14
N THR A 2 12.70 61.42 -3.73
CA THR A 2 12.73 61.11 -5.17
C THR A 2 12.95 59.59 -5.22
N PRO A 3 12.20 58.84 -6.05
CA PRO A 3 12.27 57.38 -6.04
C PRO A 3 13.51 56.92 -6.83
N PRO A 4 14.28 55.91 -6.37
CA PRO A 4 15.25 55.28 -7.22
C PRO A 4 14.63 54.13 -8.02
N GLU A 5 14.56 54.37 -9.33
CA GLU A 5 14.96 53.51 -10.44
C GLU A 5 14.33 52.11 -10.60
N ARG A 6 13.54 51.95 -11.69
CA ARG A 6 13.37 50.68 -12.39
C ARG A 6 14.58 50.41 -13.28
N PRO A 7 15.05 49.15 -13.31
CA PRO A 7 15.44 48.53 -14.57
C PRO A 7 14.95 47.06 -14.66
N PRO A 8 15.09 46.39 -15.81
CA PRO A 8 14.38 46.59 -17.08
C PRO A 8 13.48 45.39 -17.43
N ASP A 9 12.58 45.59 -18.40
CA ASP A 9 11.81 44.52 -19.06
C ASP A 9 12.75 43.48 -19.69
N TRP A 10 12.60 42.24 -19.24
CA TRP A 10 12.93 41.05 -20.02
C TRP A 10 11.60 40.48 -20.52
N CYS A 11 11.34 40.68 -21.82
CA CYS A 11 10.35 39.90 -22.55
C CYS A 11 10.69 38.40 -22.43
N GLU A 12 9.63 37.59 -22.47
CA GLU A 12 9.61 36.12 -22.53
C GLU A 12 9.81 35.39 -21.18
N ALA A 13 8.83 35.57 -20.29
CA ALA A 13 8.50 34.52 -19.34
C ALA A 13 7.86 33.36 -20.10
N LEU A 14 8.65 32.30 -20.25
CA LEU A 14 8.30 30.96 -20.68
C LEU A 14 6.82 30.61 -20.41
N ASP A 15 6.05 30.44 -21.49
CA ASP A 15 4.91 29.53 -21.52
C ASP A 15 5.40 28.14 -21.10
N GLY A 16 5.17 27.80 -19.83
CA GLY A 16 5.36 26.48 -19.28
C GLY A 16 4.12 26.13 -18.46
N PRO A 17 3.47 24.99 -18.68
CA PRO A 17 2.30 24.61 -17.91
C PRO A 17 2.67 24.54 -16.42
N LEU A 18 1.82 25.16 -15.61
CA LEU A 18 1.76 24.98 -14.16
C LEU A 18 1.93 23.49 -13.84
N LEU A 19 2.90 23.17 -12.97
CA LEU A 19 3.07 21.83 -12.41
C LEU A 19 1.71 21.34 -11.88
N PRO A 20 1.08 20.33 -12.51
CA PRO A 20 0.00 19.60 -11.87
C PRO A 20 0.64 18.47 -11.05
N ASN A 21 -0.16 17.70 -10.30
CA ASN A 21 0.17 16.35 -9.78
C ASN A 21 0.39 16.26 -8.26
N GLN A 22 -0.63 16.66 -7.50
CA GLN A 22 -0.85 16.18 -6.13
C GLN A 22 -2.24 15.57 -6.07
N TRP A 23 -2.43 14.26 -5.86
CA TRP A 23 -3.79 13.71 -5.65
C TRP A 23 -3.85 12.49 -4.72
N GLU A 24 -5.08 12.16 -4.34
CA GLU A 24 -5.58 11.73 -3.04
C GLU A 24 -6.43 10.44 -3.17
N ALA A 25 -6.36 9.48 -2.23
CA ALA A 25 -7.38 8.44 -2.03
C ALA A 25 -8.05 8.57 -0.63
N ILE A 26 -9.20 9.26 -0.50
CA ILE A 26 -9.88 9.53 0.79
C ILE A 26 -11.11 8.65 0.98
N ILE A 27 -11.37 8.30 2.25
CA ILE A 27 -12.72 8.12 2.80
C ILE A 27 -12.92 9.24 3.85
N ASP A 28 -14.06 9.95 3.82
CA ASP A 28 -14.23 11.31 4.40
C ASP A 28 -14.92 11.36 5.79
N GLY A 29 -14.76 12.51 6.50
CA GLY A 29 -15.62 13.04 7.56
C GLY A 29 -15.14 14.30 8.34
N THR A 30 -15.09 15.50 7.71
CA THR A 30 -15.32 16.90 8.26
C THR A 30 -14.33 17.54 9.28
N THR A 31 -14.07 18.87 9.41
CA THR A 31 -14.63 20.18 8.93
C THR A 31 -13.62 21.33 9.22
N PHE A 32 -13.59 22.44 8.45
CA PHE A 32 -13.77 23.88 8.86
C PHE A 32 -13.11 24.96 7.95
N GLN A 33 -13.70 26.17 8.06
CA GLN A 33 -13.71 27.39 7.23
C GLN A 33 -12.39 28.12 6.98
N GLN A 34 -12.28 28.78 5.81
CA GLN A 34 -11.62 30.09 5.71
C GLN A 34 -12.06 30.93 4.49
N ASP A 35 -11.97 32.25 4.67
CA ASP A 35 -12.54 33.34 3.89
C ASP A 35 -12.01 33.51 2.45
N GLY A 36 -12.95 33.62 1.52
CA GLY A 36 -12.74 33.93 0.10
C GLY A 36 -13.87 33.35 -0.76
N PRO A 37 -14.28 33.99 -1.88
CA PRO A 37 -15.34 33.45 -2.72
C PRO A 37 -14.91 32.12 -3.35
N LEU A 38 -15.60 31.04 -3.00
CA LEU A 38 -15.33 29.68 -3.45
C LEU A 38 -15.36 29.58 -4.98
N LEU A 39 -14.32 28.97 -5.54
CA LEU A 39 -14.22 28.58 -6.95
C LEU A 39 -15.31 27.55 -7.28
N PRO A 40 -15.79 27.49 -8.54
CA PRO A 40 -16.90 26.61 -8.93
C PRO A 40 -16.71 25.14 -8.56
N TRP A 41 -15.48 24.62 -8.67
CA TRP A 41 -15.15 23.24 -8.32
C TRP A 41 -15.14 22.98 -6.80
N GLN A 42 -14.82 23.99 -5.99
CA GLN A 42 -14.90 23.90 -4.52
C GLN A 42 -16.37 23.81 -4.05
N ARG A 43 -17.28 24.45 -4.78
CA ARG A 43 -18.74 24.34 -4.56
C ARG A 43 -19.27 22.94 -4.84
N THR A 44 -18.85 22.33 -5.95
CA THR A 44 -19.22 20.95 -6.32
C THR A 44 -18.66 19.92 -5.34
N MET A 45 -17.43 20.13 -4.83
CA MET A 45 -16.85 19.28 -3.78
C MET A 45 -17.63 19.37 -2.46
N LEU A 46 -18.03 20.57 -2.04
CA LEU A 46 -18.82 20.78 -0.81
C LEU A 46 -20.25 20.21 -0.90
N GLU A 47 -20.86 20.23 -2.09
CA GLU A 47 -22.17 19.63 -2.34
C GLU A 47 -22.13 18.10 -2.33
N HIS A 48 -20.99 17.49 -2.68
CA HIS A 48 -20.79 16.03 -2.65
C HIS A 48 -20.35 15.50 -1.27
N ALA A 49 -19.60 16.28 -0.50
CA ALA A 49 -19.17 15.92 0.87
C ALA A 49 -20.33 15.85 1.88
N ARG A 50 -21.52 16.38 1.56
CA ARG A 50 -22.70 16.34 2.43
C ARG A 50 -23.37 14.96 2.56
N ASN A 51 -22.98 13.98 1.74
CA ASN A 51 -23.63 12.67 1.71
C ASN A 51 -22.70 11.62 2.35
N ASP A 52 -22.89 11.37 3.65
CA ASP A 52 -22.19 10.37 4.49
C ASP A 52 -22.06 8.98 3.83
N ILE A 53 -20.84 8.47 3.58
CA ILE A 53 -20.63 7.06 3.19
C ILE A 53 -19.34 6.46 3.83
N PRO A 54 -19.38 5.26 4.47
CA PRO A 54 -18.27 4.73 5.29
C PRO A 54 -17.07 4.09 4.54
N SER A 55 -15.99 3.89 5.30
CA SER A 55 -14.68 3.28 4.93
C SER A 55 -14.71 1.77 4.75
N PRO A 56 -13.64 1.16 4.19
CA PRO A 56 -13.53 -0.28 4.12
C PRO A 56 -13.12 -1.02 5.40
N PHE A 57 -13.69 -2.22 5.61
CA PHE A 57 -13.51 -3.05 6.79
C PHE A 57 -13.13 -4.51 6.43
N LEU A 58 -12.28 -5.17 7.22
CA LEU A 58 -12.00 -6.61 7.16
C LEU A 58 -12.61 -7.26 8.40
N ARG A 59 -13.50 -8.25 8.26
CA ARG A 59 -14.12 -8.97 9.39
C ARG A 59 -13.71 -10.44 9.43
N PRO A 60 -13.61 -11.08 10.60
CA PRO A 60 -13.55 -12.54 10.67
C PRO A 60 -14.81 -13.16 10.05
N SER A 61 -14.64 -14.23 9.26
CA SER A 61 -15.75 -15.00 8.70
C SER A 61 -16.50 -15.74 9.81
N GLN A 62 -17.84 -15.70 9.79
CA GLN A 62 -18.64 -16.45 10.74
C GLN A 62 -18.57 -17.95 10.42
N VAL A 63 -17.93 -18.71 11.32
CA VAL A 63 -18.05 -20.17 11.32
C VAL A 63 -19.47 -20.53 11.79
N PRO A 64 -20.19 -21.46 11.13
CA PRO A 64 -21.45 -21.94 11.68
C PRO A 64 -21.17 -22.66 13.01
N GLU A 65 -21.66 -22.11 14.12
CA GLU A 65 -21.47 -22.74 15.43
C GLU A 65 -22.16 -24.11 15.49
N PRO A 66 -21.52 -25.14 16.08
CA PRO A 66 -22.24 -26.29 16.60
C PRO A 66 -23.05 -25.84 17.82
N GLU A 67 -24.34 -26.17 17.86
CA GLU A 67 -25.23 -25.88 18.99
C GLU A 67 -24.65 -26.41 20.31
N SER A 68 -24.06 -25.56 21.16
CA SER A 68 -24.09 -25.75 22.62
C SER A 68 -23.51 -24.57 23.43
N HIS A 69 -24.38 -24.06 24.31
CA HIS A 69 -24.16 -23.42 25.62
C HIS A 69 -23.19 -22.23 25.77
N ASP A 70 -23.81 -21.04 25.79
CA ASP A 70 -23.56 -19.90 26.70
C ASP A 70 -22.13 -19.72 27.22
N VAL A 71 -21.27 -19.23 26.33
CA VAL A 71 -20.27 -18.24 26.72
C VAL A 71 -20.55 -17.01 25.88
N GLN A 72 -21.13 -15.99 26.52
CA GLN A 72 -21.31 -14.68 25.91
C GLN A 72 -19.92 -14.03 25.80
N THR A 73 -19.12 -14.45 24.81
CA THR A 73 -17.98 -13.64 24.37
C THR A 73 -18.60 -12.45 23.69
N ASP A 74 -18.44 -11.24 24.26
CA ASP A 74 -18.75 -10.00 23.55
C ASP A 74 -18.04 -10.08 22.20
N ASP A 75 -18.82 -10.34 21.16
CA ASP A 75 -18.33 -10.56 19.80
C ASP A 75 -17.96 -9.18 19.25
N VAL A 76 -16.84 -8.63 19.74
CA VAL A 76 -16.38 -7.32 19.33
C VAL A 76 -15.96 -7.47 17.89
N ASP A 77 -16.80 -6.97 17.01
CA ASP A 77 -16.62 -6.85 15.58
C ASP A 77 -15.43 -5.92 15.31
N TYR A 78 -14.21 -6.43 15.51
CA TYR A 78 -13.01 -5.65 15.30
C TYR A 78 -12.58 -5.80 13.85
N CYS A 79 -12.43 -4.65 13.20
CA CYS A 79 -11.98 -4.58 11.84
C CYS A 79 -10.57 -4.03 11.77
N ILE A 80 -9.80 -4.56 10.82
CA ILE A 80 -8.45 -4.10 10.51
C ILE A 80 -8.48 -3.27 9.21
N LYS A 81 -8.12 -1.99 9.32
CA LYS A 81 -8.00 -1.08 8.18
C LYS A 81 -6.64 -1.24 7.52
N PHE A 82 -6.64 -1.71 6.29
CA PHE A 82 -5.43 -2.03 5.55
C PHE A 82 -5.20 -1.09 4.36
N VAL A 83 -3.94 -0.73 4.12
CA VAL A 83 -3.50 0.02 2.93
C VAL A 83 -2.31 -0.69 2.31
N SER A 84 -2.28 -0.80 0.98
CA SER A 84 -1.11 -1.28 0.24
C SER A 84 -0.80 -0.30 -0.88
N ALA A 85 0.46 0.13 -1.00
CA ALA A 85 0.86 1.08 -2.03
C ALA A 85 2.34 0.94 -2.42
N ASN A 86 2.60 1.02 -3.72
CA ASN A 86 3.95 1.26 -4.23
C ASN A 86 4.23 2.77 -4.22
N VAL A 87 5.22 3.21 -3.45
CA VAL A 87 5.56 4.62 -3.27
C VAL A 87 6.68 5.10 -4.19
N GLN A 88 7.14 4.25 -5.13
CA GLN A 88 8.08 4.59 -6.20
C GLN A 88 9.39 5.24 -5.71
N LYS A 89 9.90 4.77 -4.57
CA LYS A 89 11.10 5.28 -3.90
C LYS A 89 11.01 6.77 -3.55
N SER A 90 9.80 7.30 -3.37
CA SER A 90 9.59 8.71 -3.03
C SER A 90 9.36 8.89 -1.52
N ALA A 91 10.24 9.68 -0.91
CA ALA A 91 10.13 10.12 0.48
C ALA A 91 8.85 10.92 0.73
N GLU A 92 8.50 11.77 -0.24
CA GLU A 92 7.30 12.61 -0.19
C GLU A 92 6.05 11.74 -0.26
N ASN A 93 5.98 10.79 -1.21
CA ASN A 93 4.83 9.88 -1.35
C ASN A 93 4.64 9.07 -0.07
N THR A 94 5.72 8.59 0.54
CA THR A 94 5.67 7.85 1.81
C THR A 94 5.13 8.73 2.93
N THR A 95 5.60 9.98 3.05
CA THR A 95 5.15 10.91 4.09
C THR A 95 3.66 11.24 3.94
N GLN A 96 3.23 11.58 2.72
CA GLN A 96 1.84 11.88 2.41
C GLN A 96 0.93 10.66 2.68
N LEU A 97 1.36 9.46 2.30
CA LEU A 97 0.63 8.23 2.56
C LEU A 97 0.42 8.00 4.07
N LEU A 98 1.48 8.16 4.87
CA LEU A 98 1.42 7.92 6.32
C LEU A 98 0.56 8.95 7.06
N GLU A 99 0.61 10.23 6.69
CA GLU A 99 -0.25 11.25 7.31
C GLU A 99 -1.71 11.10 6.86
N ARG A 100 -1.94 10.80 5.58
CA ARG A 100 -3.28 10.55 5.02
C ARG A 100 -3.98 9.38 5.70
N TYR A 101 -3.25 8.28 5.87
CA TYR A 101 -3.78 7.04 6.45
C TYR A 101 -3.34 6.85 7.89
N ARG A 102 -3.16 7.95 8.63
CA ARG A 102 -2.68 7.95 10.01
C ARG A 102 -3.51 7.13 11.00
N ASP A 103 -4.76 6.84 10.62
CA ASP A 103 -5.74 6.07 11.41
C ASP A 103 -5.93 4.62 10.89
N SER A 104 -5.20 4.22 9.84
CA SER A 104 -5.15 2.83 9.37
C SER A 104 -4.35 1.95 10.33
N ASP A 105 -4.63 0.65 10.32
CA ASP A 105 -3.99 -0.33 11.19
C ASP A 105 -2.66 -0.81 10.64
N VAL A 106 -2.67 -1.13 9.35
CA VAL A 106 -1.51 -1.70 8.65
C VAL A 106 -1.39 -1.02 7.29
N ILE A 107 -0.18 -0.56 6.99
CA ILE A 107 0.17 0.04 5.70
C ILE A 107 1.37 -0.73 5.12
N CYS A 108 1.12 -1.50 4.07
CA CYS A 108 2.14 -2.17 3.29
C CYS A 108 2.68 -1.26 2.20
N ILE A 109 3.97 -0.99 2.24
CA ILE A 109 4.66 -0.15 1.27
C ILE A 109 5.56 -1.02 0.41
N GLN A 110 5.50 -0.80 -0.90
CA GLN A 110 6.46 -1.30 -1.86
C GLN A 110 7.31 -0.16 -2.44
N GLU A 111 8.54 -0.47 -2.79
CA GLU A 111 9.58 0.49 -3.18
C GLU A 111 9.67 1.71 -2.24
N PRO A 112 9.85 1.52 -0.91
CA PRO A 112 10.10 2.64 -0.01
C PRO A 112 11.36 3.42 -0.40
N TYR A 113 11.39 4.72 -0.09
CA TYR A 113 12.62 5.49 -0.14
C TYR A 113 13.56 5.04 0.97
N TRP A 114 14.83 4.81 0.62
CA TRP A 114 15.93 4.64 1.56
C TRP A 114 16.92 5.76 1.32
N GLY A 115 17.16 6.57 2.33
CA GLY A 115 18.16 7.60 2.21
C GLY A 115 18.64 8.12 3.56
N ARG A 116 19.68 8.94 3.47
CA ARG A 116 20.38 9.49 4.62
C ARG A 116 19.46 10.38 5.44
N ILE A 117 19.21 9.96 6.69
CA ILE A 117 18.43 10.73 7.66
C ILE A 117 19.35 11.65 8.46
N LYS A 118 20.48 11.13 8.93
CA LYS A 118 21.46 11.87 9.73
C LYS A 118 22.80 11.17 9.69
N ASN A 119 23.84 11.81 10.21
CA ASN A 119 25.07 11.13 10.54
C ASN A 119 25.04 10.68 12.00
N VAL A 120 25.47 9.45 12.24
CA VAL A 120 25.75 8.97 13.58
C VAL A 120 27.24 9.06 13.85
N PRO A 121 27.67 9.48 15.06
CA PRO A 121 29.09 9.57 15.39
C PRO A 121 29.82 8.27 15.07
N SER A 122 30.96 8.39 14.37
CA SER A 122 31.78 7.25 13.95
C SER A 122 33.20 7.45 14.44
N SER A 123 33.84 6.35 14.85
CA SER A 123 35.28 6.34 15.15
C SER A 123 36.15 6.32 13.89
N LYS A 124 35.55 6.10 12.71
CA LYS A 124 36.25 5.94 11.42
C LYS A 124 36.03 7.13 10.47
N ALA A 125 34.91 7.83 10.58
CA ALA A 125 34.57 8.97 9.73
C ALA A 125 34.36 10.24 10.56
N LYS A 126 35.08 11.32 10.20
CA LYS A 126 35.03 12.62 10.91
C LYS A 126 33.62 13.23 10.91
N ASP A 127 32.86 13.00 9.85
CA ASP A 127 31.50 13.51 9.70
C ASP A 127 30.43 12.55 10.26
N GLY A 128 30.84 11.41 10.83
CA GLY A 128 29.97 10.31 11.21
C GLY A 128 29.59 9.39 10.03
N ASP A 129 29.06 8.22 10.34
CA ASP A 129 28.54 7.29 9.34
C ASP A 129 27.12 7.69 8.97
N ALA A 130 26.77 7.58 7.68
CA ALA A 130 25.41 7.86 7.20
C ALA A 130 24.43 6.85 7.81
N TYR A 131 23.42 7.36 8.50
CA TYR A 131 22.29 6.56 8.96
C TYR A 131 21.16 6.68 7.95
N GLU A 132 20.93 5.62 7.19
CA GLU A 132 19.88 5.56 6.18
C GLU A 132 18.64 4.84 6.72
N GLN A 133 17.46 5.45 6.57
CA GLN A 133 16.19 4.73 6.71
C GLN A 133 15.13 5.30 5.76
N THR A 134 13.92 4.77 5.90
CA THR A 134 12.70 5.33 5.30
C THR A 134 12.02 6.30 6.26
N GLN A 135 10.93 6.91 5.83
CA GLN A 135 10.18 7.90 6.59
C GLN A 135 9.65 7.31 7.90
N SER A 136 9.75 8.08 8.98
CA SER A 136 9.12 7.71 10.25
C SER A 136 7.82 8.49 10.42
N HIS A 137 6.87 7.93 11.17
CA HIS A 137 5.63 8.61 11.50
C HIS A 137 5.22 8.33 12.95
N ARG A 138 4.67 9.35 13.62
CA ARG A 138 4.39 9.31 15.07
C ARG A 138 3.43 8.18 15.47
N ASN A 139 2.50 7.79 14.59
CA ASN A 139 1.50 6.76 14.86
C ASN A 139 1.95 5.34 14.55
N PHE A 140 3.06 5.13 13.84
CA PHE A 140 3.40 3.81 13.29
C PHE A 140 4.75 3.28 13.79
N VAL A 141 4.86 1.96 13.81
CA VAL A 141 6.13 1.23 13.87
C VAL A 141 6.40 0.67 12.47
N CYS A 142 7.56 0.98 11.88
CA CYS A 142 7.96 0.44 10.59
C CYS A 142 8.72 -0.89 10.79
N LEU A 143 8.26 -1.95 10.14
CA LEU A 143 8.86 -3.27 10.11
C LEU A 143 9.49 -3.55 8.74
N GLY A 144 10.60 -4.29 8.73
CA GLY A 144 11.33 -4.66 7.51
C GLY A 144 12.21 -3.54 6.91
N ALA A 145 12.41 -2.45 7.66
CA ALA A 145 13.19 -1.31 7.19
C ALA A 145 14.68 -1.64 7.03
N SER A 146 15.15 -1.63 5.78
CA SER A 146 16.54 -1.88 5.40
C SER A 146 16.78 -1.33 3.99
N GLU A 147 17.97 -0.78 3.73
CA GLU A 147 18.38 -0.26 2.41
C GLU A 147 18.21 -1.28 1.27
N LYS A 148 18.23 -2.58 1.61
CA LYS A 148 18.12 -3.70 0.67
C LYS A 148 16.68 -4.13 0.43
N SER A 149 15.75 -3.73 1.29
CA SER A 149 14.34 -4.12 1.22
C SER A 149 13.61 -3.30 0.14
N ARG A 150 12.83 -3.95 -0.71
CA ARG A 150 11.85 -3.33 -1.61
C ARG A 150 10.44 -3.30 -1.00
N THR A 151 10.28 -3.78 0.23
CA THR A 151 9.02 -3.73 0.97
C THR A 151 9.26 -3.33 2.43
N CYS A 152 8.29 -2.63 3.02
CA CYS A 152 8.21 -2.44 4.47
C CYS A 152 6.74 -2.34 4.89
N THR A 153 6.46 -2.61 6.16
CA THR A 153 5.08 -2.59 6.67
C THR A 153 5.02 -1.71 7.92
N TYR A 154 4.16 -0.71 7.89
CA TYR A 154 3.87 0.15 9.03
C TYR A 154 2.68 -0.40 9.79
N VAL A 155 2.85 -0.65 11.08
CA VAL A 155 1.77 -1.10 11.97
C VAL A 155 1.47 0.01 12.96
N HIS A 156 0.19 0.35 13.11
CA HIS A 156 -0.23 1.41 14.02
C HIS A 156 0.14 1.05 15.47
N LYS A 157 0.69 2.01 16.22
CA LYS A 157 1.17 1.82 17.59
C LYS A 157 0.08 1.39 18.58
N ARG A 158 -1.20 1.54 18.21
CA ARG A 158 -2.32 0.96 18.97
C ARG A 158 -2.23 -0.56 19.09
N TRP A 159 -1.58 -1.22 18.13
CA TRP A 159 -1.29 -2.65 18.17
C TRP A 159 -0.01 -3.00 18.93
N LYS A 160 0.63 -2.08 19.67
CA LYS A 160 1.85 -2.41 20.40
C LYS A 160 1.65 -3.57 21.40
N GLY A 161 0.48 -3.67 22.01
CA GLY A 161 0.12 -4.80 22.90
C GLY A 161 -0.02 -6.14 22.18
N ALA A 162 -0.28 -6.13 20.87
CA ALA A 162 -0.37 -7.30 20.01
C ALA A 162 1.00 -7.82 19.51
N SER A 163 2.10 -7.19 19.94
CA SER A 163 3.47 -7.57 19.61
C SER A 163 3.73 -7.81 18.11
N PRO A 164 3.41 -6.85 17.22
CA PRO A 164 3.63 -6.99 15.80
C PRO A 164 5.11 -7.19 15.51
N HIS A 165 5.44 -8.22 14.73
CA HIS A 165 6.84 -8.58 14.45
C HIS A 165 7.00 -9.22 13.07
N ILE A 166 8.24 -9.25 12.58
CA ILE A 166 8.59 -9.93 11.33
C ILE A 166 8.59 -11.43 11.63
N ASN A 167 7.80 -12.19 10.88
CA ASN A 167 7.76 -13.64 11.02
C ASN A 167 8.99 -14.25 10.34
N SER A 168 9.91 -14.76 11.16
CA SER A 168 11.20 -15.30 10.72
C SER A 168 11.12 -16.71 10.11
N ARG A 169 9.93 -17.33 10.08
CA ARG A 169 9.73 -18.61 9.39
C ARG A 169 9.82 -18.46 7.87
N LEU A 170 9.49 -17.28 7.34
CA LEU A 170 9.83 -16.91 5.96
C LEU A 170 11.27 -16.42 5.95
N PRO A 171 12.20 -17.11 5.27
CA PRO A 171 13.57 -16.61 5.16
C PRO A 171 13.58 -15.22 4.52
N GLY A 172 14.42 -14.34 5.08
CA GLY A 172 14.45 -12.93 4.68
C GLY A 172 14.69 -12.76 3.18
N HIS A 173 13.84 -11.97 2.54
CA HIS A 173 13.90 -11.68 1.12
C HIS A 173 13.66 -10.19 0.90
N ARG A 174 14.41 -9.57 -0.02
CA ARG A 174 14.26 -8.12 -0.28
C ARG A 174 12.86 -7.74 -0.76
N ASP A 175 12.17 -8.66 -1.39
CA ASP A 175 10.96 -8.35 -2.17
C ASP A 175 9.66 -8.75 -1.50
N CYS A 176 9.73 -9.33 -0.31
CA CYS A 176 8.54 -9.64 0.47
C CYS A 176 8.82 -9.59 1.97
N LEU A 177 7.77 -9.32 2.74
CA LEU A 177 7.83 -9.24 4.19
C LEU A 177 6.57 -9.86 4.78
N LEU A 178 6.74 -10.89 5.62
CA LEU A 178 5.67 -11.46 6.41
C LEU A 178 5.67 -10.81 7.81
N VAL A 179 4.60 -10.12 8.15
CA VAL A 179 4.38 -9.52 9.47
C VAL A 179 3.27 -10.27 10.18
N GLU A 180 3.53 -10.69 11.40
CA GLU A 180 2.55 -11.32 12.28
C GLU A 180 2.08 -10.30 13.32
N ILE A 181 0.76 -10.24 13.53
CA ILE A 181 0.11 -9.35 14.50
C ILE A 181 -0.87 -10.18 15.33
N GLY A 182 -0.74 -10.14 16.67
CA GLY A 182 -1.70 -10.79 17.56
C GLY A 182 -3.07 -10.09 17.54
N THR A 183 -4.14 -10.83 17.40
CA THR A 183 -5.51 -10.29 17.44
C THR A 183 -6.38 -11.13 18.38
N PRO A 184 -7.53 -10.63 18.84
CA PRO A 184 -8.44 -11.42 19.68
C PRO A 184 -8.89 -12.76 19.05
N ARG A 185 -8.90 -12.90 17.72
CA ARG A 185 -9.26 -14.15 17.00
C ARG A 185 -8.06 -14.99 16.58
N GLY A 186 -6.85 -14.63 17.00
CA GLY A 186 -5.62 -15.32 16.64
C GLY A 186 -4.65 -14.45 15.86
N LEU A 187 -3.78 -15.08 15.07
CA LEU A 187 -2.68 -14.39 14.39
C LEU A 187 -3.16 -13.84 13.04
N LEU A 188 -2.93 -12.55 12.83
CA LEU A 188 -3.03 -11.93 11.51
C LEU A 188 -1.65 -11.94 10.85
N ASN A 189 -1.49 -12.77 9.83
CA ASN A 189 -0.28 -12.88 9.02
C ASN A 189 -0.44 -12.08 7.73
N VAL A 190 0.27 -10.96 7.64
CA VAL A 190 0.25 -10.03 6.50
C VAL A 190 1.51 -10.22 5.67
N LEU A 191 1.34 -10.70 4.44
CA LEU A 191 2.41 -10.82 3.46
C LEU A 191 2.39 -9.61 2.50
N ASN A 192 3.38 -8.73 2.65
CA ASN A 192 3.64 -7.63 1.73
C ASN A 192 4.55 -8.13 0.59
N VAL A 193 4.17 -7.92 -0.67
CA VAL A 193 4.88 -8.43 -1.84
C VAL A 193 5.18 -7.29 -2.81
N TYR A 194 6.43 -7.21 -3.27
CA TYR A 194 6.83 -6.49 -4.47
C TYR A 194 7.48 -7.47 -5.43
N ASN A 195 6.76 -7.97 -6.42
CA ASN A 195 7.29 -8.99 -7.32
C ASN A 195 7.97 -8.38 -8.56
N ASP A 196 9.02 -9.07 -9.02
CA ASP A 196 9.82 -8.76 -10.20
C ASP A 196 9.85 -10.00 -11.12
N ASN A 197 10.28 -9.86 -12.36
CA ASN A 197 10.41 -10.95 -13.31
C ASN A 197 11.76 -11.68 -13.26
N GLY A 198 12.63 -11.31 -12.31
CA GLY A 198 13.90 -12.00 -12.06
C GLY A 198 13.76 -13.45 -11.59
N ARG A 199 14.88 -14.18 -11.64
CA ARG A 199 14.99 -15.49 -10.97
C ARG A 199 14.93 -15.31 -9.45
N GLY A 200 14.24 -16.21 -8.76
CA GLY A 200 14.06 -16.12 -7.31
C GLY A 200 13.18 -14.92 -6.91
N ASN A 201 12.17 -14.60 -7.72
CA ASN A 201 11.24 -13.53 -7.38
C ASN A 201 10.42 -13.87 -6.13
N ALA A 202 9.76 -12.85 -5.57
CA ALA A 202 9.01 -12.97 -4.31
C ALA A 202 7.99 -14.12 -4.33
N ILE A 203 7.31 -14.34 -5.46
CA ILE A 203 6.26 -15.37 -5.55
C ILE A 203 6.88 -16.76 -5.43
N VAL A 204 7.92 -17.05 -6.21
CA VAL A 204 8.63 -18.34 -6.15
C VAL A 204 9.26 -18.53 -4.78
N HIS A 205 9.89 -17.48 -4.23
CA HIS A 205 10.49 -17.54 -2.90
C HIS A 205 9.48 -17.90 -1.82
N VAL A 206 8.28 -17.30 -1.82
CA VAL A 206 7.24 -17.63 -0.85
C VAL A 206 6.73 -19.06 -1.06
N LEU A 207 6.49 -19.46 -2.32
CA LEU A 207 6.01 -20.81 -2.65
C LEU A 207 6.98 -21.90 -2.16
N ASP A 208 8.29 -21.73 -2.39
CA ASP A 208 9.32 -22.68 -1.98
C ASP A 208 9.37 -22.89 -0.45
N HIS A 209 8.92 -21.90 0.34
CA HIS A 209 8.95 -21.93 1.80
C HIS A 209 7.57 -22.09 2.44
N LEU A 210 6.50 -22.20 1.65
CA LEU A 210 5.12 -22.14 2.13
C LEU A 210 4.83 -23.20 3.22
N HIS A 211 5.39 -24.40 3.06
CA HIS A 211 5.27 -25.51 4.01
C HIS A 211 5.79 -25.21 5.43
N ALA A 212 6.64 -24.19 5.59
CA ALA A 212 7.19 -23.77 6.88
C ALA A 212 6.48 -22.54 7.47
N LEU A 213 5.58 -21.91 6.71
CA LEU A 213 4.90 -20.68 7.12
C LEU A 213 3.69 -20.99 7.99
N THR A 214 3.30 -20.01 8.80
CA THR A 214 1.93 -19.92 9.32
C THR A 214 0.98 -19.52 8.20
N ASP A 215 -0.31 -19.84 8.36
CA ASP A 215 -1.34 -19.49 7.39
C ASP A 215 -1.33 -17.99 7.10
N ILE A 216 -1.24 -17.64 5.81
CA ILE A 216 -1.21 -16.25 5.36
C ILE A 216 -2.65 -15.72 5.44
N SER A 217 -2.90 -14.72 6.27
CA SER A 217 -4.23 -14.12 6.40
C SER A 217 -4.54 -13.19 5.23
N VAL A 218 -3.56 -12.35 4.85
CA VAL A 218 -3.66 -11.41 3.74
C VAL A 218 -2.33 -11.36 3.01
N MET A 219 -2.37 -11.48 1.68
CA MET A 219 -1.22 -11.24 0.81
C MET A 219 -1.54 -10.09 -0.14
N CYS A 220 -0.69 -9.07 -0.19
CA CYS A 220 -0.95 -7.91 -1.03
C CYS A 220 0.32 -7.19 -1.50
N GLY A 221 0.15 -6.30 -2.45
CA GLY A 221 1.20 -5.40 -2.94
C GLY A 221 1.31 -5.44 -4.45
N ASN A 222 2.45 -4.99 -4.97
CA ASN A 222 2.68 -4.85 -6.39
C ASN A 222 3.26 -6.14 -6.96
N PHE A 223 2.50 -6.88 -7.75
CA PHE A 223 2.98 -8.14 -8.32
C PHE A 223 3.76 -7.94 -9.62
N ASN A 224 3.67 -6.75 -10.23
CA ASN A 224 4.27 -6.45 -11.53
C ASN A 224 3.95 -7.51 -12.61
N LEU A 225 2.77 -8.14 -12.52
CA LEU A 225 2.33 -9.21 -13.43
C LEU A 225 1.30 -8.69 -14.42
N HIS A 226 1.59 -8.83 -15.71
CA HIS A 226 0.63 -8.55 -16.78
C HIS A 226 -0.15 -9.82 -17.13
N HIS A 227 -1.43 -9.87 -16.76
CA HIS A 227 -2.28 -11.02 -17.05
C HIS A 227 -3.48 -10.63 -17.94
N PRO A 228 -3.72 -11.31 -19.09
CA PRO A 228 -4.81 -10.98 -20.00
C PRO A 228 -6.20 -10.97 -19.35
N ALA A 229 -6.46 -11.81 -18.33
CA ALA A 229 -7.75 -11.83 -17.67
C ALA A 229 -8.00 -10.61 -16.77
N ARG A 230 -6.94 -9.87 -16.39
CA ARG A 230 -7.00 -8.69 -15.50
C ARG A 230 -6.92 -7.39 -16.29
N ASP A 231 -6.12 -7.36 -17.34
CA ASP A 231 -6.01 -6.21 -18.25
C ASP A 231 -7.05 -6.24 -19.39
N ARG A 232 -8.16 -6.98 -19.25
CA ARG A 232 -9.13 -7.21 -20.35
C ARG A 232 -9.61 -5.92 -21.03
N ARG A 233 -9.76 -4.84 -20.25
CA ARG A 233 -10.23 -3.53 -20.74
C ARG A 233 -9.14 -2.70 -21.43
N THR A 234 -7.88 -2.95 -21.12
CA THR A 234 -6.76 -2.06 -21.48
C THR A 234 -5.75 -2.73 -22.40
N ARG A 235 -5.77 -4.07 -22.48
CA ARG A 235 -4.85 -4.87 -23.27
C ARG A 235 -5.32 -5.00 -24.72
N LYS A 236 -4.38 -4.78 -25.66
CA LYS A 236 -4.63 -5.09 -27.07
C LYS A 236 -4.62 -6.61 -27.27
N ARG A 237 -5.54 -7.13 -28.10
CA ARG A 237 -5.66 -8.58 -28.39
C ARG A 237 -4.37 -9.19 -28.96
N SER A 238 -3.52 -8.38 -29.58
CA SER A 238 -2.23 -8.78 -30.17
C SER A 238 -1.06 -8.83 -29.18
N GLU A 239 -1.24 -8.38 -27.94
CA GLU A 239 -0.17 -8.28 -26.95
C GLU A 239 0.16 -9.65 -26.32
N ARG A 240 1.40 -10.14 -26.46
CA ARG A 240 1.88 -11.39 -25.83
C ARG A 240 1.90 -11.25 -24.30
N ALA A 241 1.51 -12.28 -23.55
CA ALA A 241 1.53 -12.27 -22.09
C ALA A 241 2.97 -12.50 -21.60
N PRO A 242 3.66 -11.47 -21.07
CA PRO A 242 5.10 -11.57 -20.83
C PRO A 242 5.44 -12.44 -19.61
N HIS A 243 4.49 -12.70 -18.70
CA HIS A 243 4.78 -13.29 -17.37
C HIS A 243 4.06 -14.62 -17.09
N GLY A 244 3.82 -15.46 -18.11
CA GLY A 244 3.00 -16.68 -17.98
C GLY A 244 3.44 -17.64 -16.87
N ALA A 245 4.75 -17.85 -16.68
CA ALA A 245 5.28 -18.72 -15.63
C ALA A 245 5.06 -18.14 -14.22
N ASN A 246 5.37 -16.85 -14.01
CA ASN A 246 5.17 -16.18 -12.73
C ASN A 246 3.68 -16.06 -12.36
N VAL A 247 2.80 -15.89 -13.36
CA VAL A 247 1.35 -15.94 -13.15
C VAL A 247 0.92 -17.33 -12.69
N ARG A 248 1.43 -18.41 -13.30
CA ARG A 248 1.12 -19.78 -12.85
C ARG A 248 1.60 -20.00 -11.41
N ALA A 249 2.84 -19.63 -11.10
CA ALA A 249 3.37 -19.74 -9.73
C ALA A 249 2.54 -18.95 -8.72
N LEU A 250 1.99 -17.78 -9.10
CA LEU A 250 1.08 -17.03 -8.22
C LEU A 250 -0.23 -17.78 -7.98
N TRP A 251 -0.78 -18.44 -8.99
CA TRP A 251 -1.98 -19.25 -8.83
C TRP A 251 -1.73 -20.48 -7.96
N ASP A 252 -0.61 -21.17 -8.17
CA ASP A 252 -0.18 -22.31 -7.36
C ASP A 252 -0.04 -21.86 -5.90
N LEU A 253 0.71 -20.77 -5.64
CA LEU A 253 0.84 -20.16 -4.31
C LEU A 253 -0.52 -19.81 -3.69
N SER A 254 -1.39 -19.10 -4.41
CA SER A 254 -2.70 -18.74 -3.86
C SER A 254 -3.57 -19.97 -3.55
N THR A 255 -3.42 -21.04 -4.33
CA THR A 255 -4.20 -22.28 -4.14
C THR A 255 -3.68 -23.05 -2.94
N GLU A 256 -2.36 -23.24 -2.84
CA GLU A 256 -1.71 -23.94 -1.74
C GLU A 256 -1.85 -23.19 -0.42
N ALA A 257 -1.86 -21.86 -0.45
CA ALA A 257 -2.09 -21.00 0.72
C ALA A 257 -3.59 -20.75 1.01
N HIS A 258 -4.49 -21.38 0.26
CA HIS A 258 -5.95 -21.23 0.41
C HIS A 258 -6.46 -19.78 0.37
N LEU A 259 -5.87 -18.95 -0.50
CA LEU A 259 -6.19 -17.54 -0.64
C LEU A 259 -7.17 -17.26 -1.77
N PHE A 260 -8.16 -16.41 -1.49
CA PHE A 260 -9.07 -15.87 -2.48
C PHE A 260 -8.58 -14.53 -3.01
N LEU A 261 -8.76 -14.29 -4.31
CA LEU A 261 -8.44 -13.00 -4.92
C LEU A 261 -9.53 -11.98 -4.57
N GLY A 262 -9.16 -10.91 -3.87
CA GLY A 262 -10.07 -9.80 -3.57
C GLY A 262 -10.35 -8.90 -4.78
N ASN A 263 -9.39 -8.76 -5.70
CA ASN A 263 -9.56 -7.92 -6.89
C ASN A 263 -10.73 -8.40 -7.76
N LYS A 264 -11.60 -7.46 -8.14
CA LYS A 264 -12.70 -7.74 -9.08
C LYS A 264 -12.15 -7.99 -10.49
N VAL A 265 -12.72 -8.96 -11.21
CA VAL A 265 -12.33 -9.37 -12.58
C VAL A 265 -12.35 -8.19 -13.59
N ASN A 266 -13.14 -7.15 -13.32
CA ASN A 266 -13.20 -5.91 -14.10
C ASN A 266 -12.98 -4.66 -13.23
N GLY A 267 -12.17 -4.80 -12.18
CA GLY A 267 -11.77 -3.69 -11.33
C GLY A 267 -11.02 -2.60 -12.11
N PRO A 268 -10.88 -1.40 -11.53
CA PRO A 268 -10.05 -0.37 -12.13
C PRO A 268 -8.58 -0.83 -12.22
N PRO A 269 -7.79 -0.28 -13.15
CA PRO A 269 -6.33 -0.43 -13.13
C PRO A 269 -5.78 0.06 -11.79
N THR A 270 -4.62 -0.45 -11.39
CA THR A 270 -3.85 -0.03 -10.19
C THR A 270 -2.55 0.68 -10.55
N TRP A 271 -2.26 0.81 -11.86
CA TRP A 271 -1.11 1.53 -12.37
C TRP A 271 -1.43 2.23 -13.69
N ARG A 272 -0.88 3.44 -13.87
CA ARG A 272 -0.87 4.19 -15.12
C ARG A 272 0.54 4.63 -15.45
N SER A 273 0.82 4.71 -16.75
CA SER A 273 2.09 5.20 -17.24
C SER A 273 2.01 6.69 -17.50
N ASN A 274 3.06 7.41 -17.15
CA ASN A 274 3.27 8.79 -17.60
C ASN A 274 3.63 8.87 -19.10
N ALA A 275 4.02 7.75 -19.71
CA ALA A 275 4.33 7.70 -21.14
C ALA A 275 3.05 7.64 -21.98
N GLN A 276 2.95 8.53 -22.98
CA GLN A 276 1.83 8.51 -23.92
C GLN A 276 1.74 7.15 -24.64
N GLY A 277 0.53 6.59 -24.68
CA GLY A 277 0.23 5.37 -25.43
C GLY A 277 0.44 4.06 -24.67
N GLN A 278 0.94 4.09 -23.42
CA GLN A 278 0.94 2.91 -22.57
C GLN A 278 -0.42 2.77 -21.85
N PRO A 279 -1.12 1.64 -22.05
CA PRO A 279 -2.42 1.45 -21.44
C PRO A 279 -2.30 1.21 -19.92
N PRO A 280 -3.29 1.65 -19.12
CA PRO A 280 -3.34 1.36 -17.68
C PRO A 280 -3.33 -0.15 -17.39
N ARG A 281 -2.78 -0.55 -16.25
CA ARG A 281 -2.61 -1.96 -15.86
C ARG A 281 -3.09 -2.23 -14.43
N THR A 282 -3.45 -3.47 -14.15
CA THR A 282 -3.68 -3.95 -12.78
C THR A 282 -2.47 -4.76 -12.32
N LEU A 283 -1.57 -4.12 -11.58
CA LEU A 283 -0.32 -4.71 -11.07
C LEU A 283 -0.43 -5.08 -9.59
N ASP A 284 -1.11 -4.22 -8.83
CA ASP A 284 -1.35 -4.41 -7.40
C ASP A 284 -2.54 -5.33 -7.13
N LEU A 285 -2.32 -6.35 -6.29
CA LEU A 285 -3.32 -7.36 -5.97
C LEU A 285 -3.46 -7.52 -4.45
N VAL A 286 -4.64 -7.99 -4.04
CA VAL A 286 -4.98 -8.33 -2.67
C VAL A 286 -5.59 -9.72 -2.67
N TRP A 287 -5.07 -10.57 -1.80
CA TRP A 287 -5.53 -11.92 -1.56
C TRP A 287 -5.78 -12.11 -0.07
N TYR A 288 -6.75 -12.95 0.28
CA TYR A 288 -7.17 -13.12 1.67
C TYR A 288 -7.58 -14.56 1.95
N HIS A 289 -7.33 -15.02 3.17
CA HIS A 289 -7.81 -16.32 3.66
C HIS A 289 -9.32 -16.26 3.92
N PRO A 290 -10.10 -17.32 3.67
CA PRO A 290 -11.57 -17.34 3.86
C PRO A 290 -12.04 -17.10 5.28
N ASP A 291 -11.16 -17.22 6.28
CA ASP A 291 -11.45 -16.83 7.66
C ASP A 291 -11.58 -15.31 7.83
N TRP A 292 -11.30 -14.55 6.77
CA TRP A 292 -11.46 -13.10 6.70
C TRP A 292 -12.40 -12.75 5.55
N GLU A 293 -13.29 -11.80 5.79
CA GLU A 293 -14.16 -11.17 4.81
C GLU A 293 -13.65 -9.76 4.51
N ILE A 294 -13.56 -9.42 3.22
CA ILE A 294 -13.30 -8.05 2.77
C ILE A 294 -14.64 -7.34 2.56
N GLU A 295 -15.08 -6.54 3.53
CA GLU A 295 -16.36 -5.82 3.42
C GLU A 295 -16.32 -4.76 2.32
N HIS A 296 -15.14 -4.22 2.05
CA HIS A 296 -14.97 -3.13 1.10
C HIS A 296 -13.54 -3.13 0.54
N LEU A 297 -13.36 -3.53 -0.72
CA LEU A 297 -12.08 -3.36 -1.41
C LEU A 297 -12.17 -2.16 -2.36
N ARG A 298 -11.27 -1.19 -2.19
CA ARG A 298 -11.07 -0.10 -3.16
C ARG A 298 -9.69 -0.26 -3.80
N LEU A 299 -9.68 -0.25 -5.13
CA LEU A 299 -8.49 -0.29 -5.95
C LEU A 299 -8.41 1.06 -6.68
N ASP A 300 -7.26 1.71 -6.61
CA ASP A 300 -7.03 2.99 -7.27
C ASP A 300 -5.83 2.85 -8.22
N PRO A 301 -5.91 3.31 -9.48
CA PRO A 301 -4.79 3.33 -10.40
C PRO A 301 -3.52 4.04 -9.92
N GLY A 302 -3.63 4.83 -8.85
CA GLY A 302 -2.65 5.88 -8.62
C GLY A 302 -2.63 6.85 -9.82
N PRO A 303 -1.84 7.94 -9.74
CA PRO A 303 -1.56 8.76 -10.90
C PRO A 303 -0.88 7.97 -12.02
#